data_AF-A0A0C9TQ01-F1
#
_entry.id   AF-A0A0C9TQ01-F1
#
_cell.length_a   1.000
_cell.length_b   1.000
_cell.length_c   1.000
_cell.angle_alpha   90.00
_cell.angle_beta   90.00
_cell.angle_gamma   90.00
#
_symmetry.space_group_name_H-M   'P 1'
#
loop_
_entity.id
_entity.type
_entity.pdbx_description
1 polymer ?
#
loop_
_entity_poly.entity_id
_entity_poly.type
_entity_poly.pdbx_seq_one_letter_code
_entity_poly.pdbx_strand_id
1 'polypeptide(L)'
;MTRADSFFGDNHSFNQTLFDQFANFSNEFGDGNYNLTAAEEYRFFRIQQSIAENPQFSFISPRFFTAYFESAFPLVFFVDGRQADGQLSMENATSFFRDMQFPDDFHRADGSKTADLVNNAATAIFSAHPMQPGGNNGTVNSYTFDPNSANFTESCKLYTDFVNNVVVPLYPTPQGVLKVNLNANLRFLFSAFSDCTQVFPYGQ
;
A
#
# COMPACT_ATOMS: atom_id res chain seq x y z
N MET A 1 -7.52 1.75 -3.34
CA MET A 1 -8.34 2.97 -3.13
C MET A 1 -9.15 3.24 -4.37
N THR A 2 -8.54 3.69 -5.47
CA THR A 2 -9.25 4.11 -6.70
C THR A 2 -9.21 3.08 -7.84
N ARG A 3 -8.70 1.87 -7.58
CA ARG A 3 -8.60 0.71 -8.49
C ARG A 3 -9.36 -0.47 -7.86
N ALA A 4 -10.00 -1.27 -8.71
CA ALA A 4 -10.72 -2.47 -8.28
C ALA A 4 -9.77 -3.65 -8.02
N ASP A 5 -10.26 -4.66 -7.32
CA ASP A 5 -9.53 -5.91 -7.14
C ASP A 5 -9.42 -6.66 -8.48
N SER A 6 -8.32 -7.36 -8.72
CA SER A 6 -8.09 -8.11 -9.95
C SER A 6 -9.15 -9.18 -10.25
N PHE A 7 -9.80 -9.70 -9.20
CA PHE A 7 -10.94 -10.62 -9.33
C PHE A 7 -12.06 -10.05 -10.21
N PHE A 8 -12.24 -8.72 -10.22
CA PHE A 8 -13.25 -8.03 -11.03
C PHE A 8 -12.78 -7.67 -12.44
N GLY A 9 -11.55 -8.07 -12.84
CA GLY A 9 -11.04 -8.00 -14.21
C GLY A 9 -10.04 -6.88 -14.48
N ASP A 10 -10.24 -5.67 -13.95
CA ASP A 10 -9.35 -4.52 -14.14
C ASP A 10 -8.83 -3.97 -12.80
N ASN A 11 -7.54 -4.16 -12.55
CA ASN A 11 -6.85 -3.75 -11.32
C ASN A 11 -5.96 -2.52 -11.45
N HIS A 12 -5.97 -1.82 -12.59
CA HIS A 12 -5.01 -0.76 -12.87
C HIS A 12 -5.64 0.53 -13.36
N SER A 13 -6.76 0.46 -14.08
CA SER A 13 -7.47 1.66 -14.54
C SER A 13 -8.10 2.42 -13.39
N PHE A 14 -8.19 3.74 -13.53
CA PHE A 14 -8.99 4.56 -12.63
C PHE A 14 -10.45 4.10 -12.65
N ASN A 15 -11.04 3.92 -11.47
CA ASN A 15 -12.42 3.52 -11.31
C ASN A 15 -13.23 4.67 -10.68
N GLN A 16 -14.13 5.27 -11.45
CA GLN A 16 -14.93 6.43 -11.03
C GLN A 16 -15.77 6.09 -9.79
N THR A 17 -16.44 4.94 -9.75
CA THR A 17 -17.26 4.53 -8.60
C THR A 17 -16.45 4.48 -7.30
N LEU A 18 -15.25 3.91 -7.36
CA LEU A 18 -14.36 3.88 -6.19
C LEU A 18 -13.84 5.28 -5.82
N PHE A 19 -13.60 6.14 -6.81
CA PHE A 19 -13.20 7.53 -6.54
C PHE A 19 -14.35 8.35 -5.94
N ASP A 20 -15.59 8.13 -6.36
CA ASP A 20 -16.77 8.75 -5.75
C ASP A 20 -16.92 8.32 -4.29
N GLN A 21 -16.67 7.05 -3.98
CA GLN A 21 -16.62 6.58 -2.58
C GLN A 21 -15.48 7.27 -1.80
N PHE A 22 -14.29 7.38 -2.39
CA PHE A 22 -13.16 8.10 -1.78
C PHE A 22 -13.53 9.56 -1.47
N ALA A 23 -14.22 10.25 -2.39
CA ALA A 23 -14.69 11.61 -2.20
C ALA A 23 -15.79 11.71 -1.14
N ASN A 24 -16.71 10.73 -1.08
CA ASN A 24 -17.75 10.69 -0.05
C ASN A 24 -17.15 10.54 1.36
N PHE A 25 -16.17 9.64 1.54
CA PHE A 25 -15.45 9.52 2.81
C PHE A 25 -14.65 10.77 3.15
N SER A 26 -14.08 11.45 2.15
CA SER A 26 -13.41 12.74 2.34
C SER A 26 -14.39 13.83 2.80
N ASN A 27 -15.61 13.86 2.27
CA ASN A 27 -16.67 14.77 2.72
C ASN A 27 -17.14 14.46 4.14
N GLU A 28 -17.33 13.17 4.47
CA GLU A 28 -17.87 12.73 5.76
C GLU A 28 -16.86 12.85 6.90
N PHE A 29 -15.59 12.52 6.65
CA PHE A 29 -14.56 12.38 7.70
C PHE A 29 -13.41 13.38 7.59
N GLY A 30 -13.35 14.16 6.51
CA GLY A 30 -12.23 15.08 6.23
C GLY A 30 -12.64 16.49 5.82
N ASP A 31 -13.86 16.91 6.13
CA ASP A 31 -14.41 18.23 5.78
C ASP A 31 -14.25 18.57 4.27
N GLY A 32 -14.39 17.55 3.42
CA GLY A 32 -14.26 17.67 1.97
C GLY A 32 -12.85 17.47 1.42
N ASN A 33 -11.86 17.23 2.29
CA ASN A 33 -10.49 16.89 1.90
C ASN A 33 -10.18 15.43 2.23
N TYR A 34 -9.31 14.81 1.45
CA TYR A 34 -8.69 13.57 1.87
C TYR A 34 -7.58 13.89 2.87
N ASN A 35 -7.85 13.56 4.13
CA ASN A 35 -6.91 13.73 5.23
C ASN A 35 -6.71 12.40 5.98
N LEU A 36 -6.00 12.44 7.12
CA LEU A 36 -5.70 11.23 7.89
C LEU A 36 -6.97 10.48 8.33
N THR A 37 -7.99 11.18 8.83
CA THR A 37 -9.24 10.57 9.29
C THR A 37 -10.04 9.97 8.13
N ALA A 38 -10.12 10.66 6.98
CA ALA A 38 -10.72 10.06 5.78
C ALA A 38 -9.93 8.82 5.30
N ALA A 39 -8.61 8.81 5.45
CA ALA A 39 -7.76 7.68 5.09
C ALA A 39 -7.97 6.46 6.00
N GLU A 40 -8.09 6.68 7.32
CA GLU A 40 -8.41 5.67 8.35
C GLU A 40 -9.69 4.92 7.98
N GLU A 41 -10.78 5.65 7.78
CA GLU A 41 -12.10 5.10 7.51
C GLU A 41 -12.17 4.44 6.13
N TYR A 42 -11.66 5.12 5.09
CA TYR A 42 -11.76 4.59 3.73
C TYR A 42 -10.88 3.34 3.50
N ARG A 43 -9.70 3.27 4.15
CA ARG A 43 -8.86 2.05 4.12
C ARG A 43 -9.62 0.86 4.69
N PHE A 44 -10.21 1.03 5.88
CA PHE A 44 -10.97 -0.03 6.51
C PHE A 44 -12.19 -0.43 5.68
N PHE A 45 -12.96 0.55 5.18
CA PHE A 45 -14.09 0.31 4.29
C PHE A 45 -13.69 -0.52 3.06
N ARG A 46 -12.59 -0.19 2.38
CA ARG A 46 -12.14 -0.96 1.20
C ARG A 46 -11.72 -2.40 1.54
N ILE A 47 -11.20 -2.64 2.73
CA ILE A 47 -10.93 -4.00 3.22
C ILE A 47 -12.25 -4.74 3.41
N GLN A 48 -13.21 -4.16 4.14
CA GLN A 48 -14.51 -4.78 4.39
C GLN A 48 -15.28 -5.07 3.09
N GLN A 49 -15.26 -4.13 2.14
CA GLN A 49 -15.88 -4.32 0.85
C GLN A 49 -15.26 -5.51 0.09
N SER A 50 -13.94 -5.65 0.12
CA SER A 50 -13.26 -6.77 -0.55
C SER A 50 -13.55 -8.10 0.14
N ILE A 51 -13.67 -8.11 1.48
CA ILE A 51 -14.14 -9.29 2.23
C ILE A 51 -15.56 -9.69 1.79
N ALA A 52 -16.46 -8.72 1.61
CA ALA A 52 -17.86 -8.96 1.28
C ALA A 52 -18.12 -9.32 -0.19
N GLU A 53 -17.25 -8.91 -1.11
CA GLU A 53 -17.52 -8.99 -2.54
C GLU A 53 -16.52 -9.87 -3.32
N ASN A 54 -15.30 -10.06 -2.81
CA ASN A 54 -14.24 -10.80 -3.51
C ASN A 54 -13.91 -12.13 -2.80
N PRO A 55 -14.38 -13.29 -3.31
CA PRO A 55 -14.10 -14.60 -2.71
C PRO A 55 -12.61 -14.99 -2.75
N GLN A 56 -11.80 -14.30 -3.57
CA GLN A 56 -10.35 -14.47 -3.70
C GLN A 56 -9.56 -13.34 -3.02
N PHE A 57 -10.19 -12.55 -2.16
CA PHE A 57 -9.53 -11.45 -1.47
C PHE A 57 -8.33 -11.95 -0.67
N SER A 58 -7.16 -11.37 -0.93
CA SER A 58 -5.91 -11.65 -0.24
C SER A 58 -5.29 -10.35 0.26
N PHE A 59 -4.99 -10.32 1.55
CA PHE A 59 -4.47 -9.17 2.28
C PHE A 59 -3.36 -9.61 3.23
N ILE A 60 -2.36 -10.28 2.67
CA ILE A 60 -1.13 -10.75 3.33
C ILE A 60 0.10 -9.97 2.84
N SER A 61 1.24 -10.18 3.48
CA SER A 61 2.53 -9.59 3.10
C SER A 61 2.92 -9.93 1.64
N PRO A 62 3.43 -8.97 0.85
CA PRO A 62 3.73 -7.57 1.20
C PRO A 62 2.52 -6.62 1.04
N ARG A 63 1.40 -7.10 0.46
CA ARG A 63 0.24 -6.27 0.13
C ARG A 63 -0.36 -5.61 1.38
N PHE A 64 -0.42 -6.36 2.49
CA PHE A 64 -0.87 -5.88 3.78
C PHE A 64 -0.23 -4.54 4.15
N PHE A 65 1.10 -4.42 4.06
CA PHE A 65 1.83 -3.18 4.38
C PHE A 65 1.61 -2.09 3.34
N THR A 66 1.85 -2.42 2.07
CA THR A 66 1.76 -1.44 0.97
C THR A 66 0.39 -0.79 0.89
N ALA A 67 -0.68 -1.50 1.23
CA ALA A 67 -2.02 -0.94 1.28
C ALA A 67 -2.16 0.21 2.29
N TYR A 68 -1.57 0.11 3.49
CA TYR A 68 -1.57 1.20 4.46
C TYR A 68 -0.63 2.34 4.05
N PHE A 69 0.58 2.02 3.56
CA PHE A 69 1.52 3.04 3.06
C PHE A 69 0.94 3.86 1.90
N GLU A 70 0.28 3.21 0.95
CA GLU A 70 -0.36 3.86 -0.20
C GLU A 70 -1.54 4.75 0.20
N SER A 71 -2.20 4.45 1.33
CA SER A 71 -3.24 5.33 1.90
C SER A 71 -2.64 6.59 2.54
N ALA A 72 -1.38 6.54 3.00
CA ALA A 72 -0.66 7.72 3.50
C ALA A 72 -0.07 8.59 2.38
N PHE A 73 0.25 8.03 1.22
CA PHE A 73 0.92 8.77 0.14
C PHE A 73 0.22 10.06 -0.31
N PRO A 74 -1.12 10.11 -0.48
CA PRO A 74 -1.78 11.36 -0.87
C PRO A 74 -1.58 12.48 0.16
N LEU A 75 -1.56 12.13 1.45
CA LEU A 75 -1.35 13.06 2.56
C LEU A 75 0.06 13.65 2.55
N VAL A 76 1.05 12.81 2.22
CA VAL A 76 2.48 13.16 2.31
C VAL A 76 3.01 13.81 1.03
N PHE A 77 2.51 13.40 -0.13
CA PHE A 77 3.11 13.70 -1.43
C PHE A 77 2.23 14.52 -2.38
N PHE A 78 0.90 14.47 -2.24
CA PHE A 78 -0.01 15.13 -3.21
C PHE A 78 -0.54 16.48 -2.73
N VAL A 79 -0.32 16.83 -1.46
CA VAL A 79 -0.56 18.17 -0.93
C VAL A 79 0.56 19.10 -1.40
N ASP A 80 0.21 20.30 -1.86
CA ASP A 80 1.20 21.30 -2.29
C ASP A 80 2.18 21.59 -1.14
N GLY A 81 3.47 21.59 -1.48
CA GLY A 81 4.56 21.70 -0.53
C GLY A 81 4.59 22.99 0.27
N ARG A 82 3.96 24.06 -0.23
CA ARG A 82 3.85 25.35 0.47
C ARG A 82 2.82 25.30 1.60
N GLN A 83 1.87 24.36 1.54
CA GLN A 83 0.86 24.12 2.59
C GLN A 83 1.31 22.98 3.50
N ALA A 84 1.58 21.81 2.90
CA ALA A 84 2.07 20.59 3.58
C ALA A 84 1.30 20.20 4.86
N ASP A 85 -0.01 20.43 4.90
CA ASP A 85 -0.89 20.24 6.06
C ASP A 85 -1.62 18.88 6.09
N GLY A 86 -1.34 18.02 5.10
CA GLY A 86 -1.97 16.71 4.96
C GLY A 86 -3.43 16.75 4.50
N GLN A 87 -3.93 17.89 4.02
CA GLN A 87 -5.30 18.06 3.52
C GLN A 87 -5.29 18.08 1.98
N LEU A 88 -5.59 16.95 1.35
CA LEU A 88 -5.66 16.89 -0.11
C LEU A 88 -7.07 17.22 -0.60
N SER A 89 -7.23 18.35 -1.31
CA SER A 89 -8.49 18.71 -1.94
C SER A 89 -8.94 17.69 -3.00
N MET A 90 -10.26 17.55 -3.21
CA MET A 90 -10.79 16.66 -4.24
C MET A 90 -10.41 17.07 -5.66
N GLU A 91 -10.22 18.36 -5.91
CA GLU A 91 -9.70 18.87 -7.18
C GLU A 91 -8.30 18.32 -7.46
N ASN A 92 -7.38 18.47 -6.50
CA ASN A 92 -6.02 17.96 -6.63
C ASN A 92 -6.00 16.43 -6.66
N ALA A 93 -6.81 15.76 -5.82
CA ALA A 93 -6.95 14.30 -5.86
C ALA A 93 -7.40 13.80 -7.22
N THR A 94 -8.34 14.50 -7.87
CA THR A 94 -8.81 14.17 -9.22
C THR A 94 -7.68 14.27 -10.23
N SER A 95 -6.92 15.38 -10.19
CA SER A 95 -5.77 15.61 -11.08
C SER A 95 -4.75 14.46 -10.99
N PHE A 96 -4.39 14.03 -9.78
CA PHE A 96 -3.46 12.93 -9.58
C PHE A 96 -4.03 11.55 -9.97
N PHE A 97 -5.21 11.19 -9.44
CA PHE A 97 -5.70 9.81 -9.55
C PHE A 97 -6.32 9.47 -10.90
N ARG A 98 -7.03 10.43 -11.51
CA ARG A 98 -7.75 10.27 -12.78
C ARG A 98 -6.90 10.75 -13.94
N ASP A 99 -6.39 11.98 -13.84
CA ASP A 99 -5.76 12.66 -14.97
C ASP A 99 -4.25 12.39 -15.06
N MET A 100 -3.66 11.83 -14.00
CA MET A 100 -2.22 11.58 -13.88
C MET A 100 -1.41 12.87 -14.12
N GLN A 101 -1.94 13.99 -13.64
CA GLN A 101 -1.39 15.31 -13.84
C GLN A 101 -1.09 15.96 -12.48
N PHE A 102 -0.01 16.75 -12.41
CA PHE A 102 0.19 17.63 -11.26
C PHE A 102 -0.77 18.83 -11.37
N PRO A 103 -1.35 19.32 -10.26
CA PRO A 103 -2.08 20.59 -10.27
C PRO A 103 -1.24 21.74 -10.85
N ASP A 104 -1.92 22.77 -11.38
CA ASP A 104 -1.23 23.96 -11.88
C ASP A 104 -0.44 24.64 -10.74
N ASP A 105 0.79 25.06 -11.04
CA ASP A 105 1.73 25.63 -10.05
C ASP A 105 2.01 24.71 -8.84
N PHE A 106 1.86 23.39 -8.99
CA PHE A 106 2.14 22.45 -7.91
C PHE A 106 3.61 22.47 -7.50
N HIS A 107 3.84 22.70 -6.21
CA HIS A 107 5.16 22.56 -5.61
C HIS A 107 5.25 21.23 -4.87
N ARG A 108 6.29 20.44 -5.17
CA ARG A 108 6.61 19.27 -4.33
C ARG A 108 6.88 19.73 -2.90
N ALA A 109 6.62 18.86 -1.94
CA ALA A 109 7.00 19.12 -0.56
C ALA A 109 8.49 19.45 -0.40
N ASP A 110 8.78 20.39 0.50
CA ASP A 110 10.16 20.76 0.85
C ASP A 110 10.91 19.61 1.53
N GLY A 111 12.20 19.49 1.19
CA GLY A 111 13.09 18.47 1.71
C GLY A 111 12.80 17.06 1.18
N SER A 112 13.56 16.08 1.68
CA SER A 112 13.25 14.67 1.43
C SER A 112 12.14 14.25 2.39
N LYS A 113 10.96 13.91 1.86
CA LYS A 113 9.97 13.16 2.64
C LYS A 113 10.58 11.80 2.97
N THR A 114 10.70 11.49 4.26
CA THR A 114 11.37 10.27 4.74
C THR A 114 10.39 9.09 4.79
N ALA A 115 10.93 7.88 4.83
CA ALA A 115 10.14 6.68 5.13
C ALA A 115 9.38 6.84 6.45
N ASP A 116 9.94 7.55 7.44
CA ASP A 116 9.31 7.78 8.74
C ASP A 116 7.99 8.56 8.64
N LEU A 117 7.88 9.55 7.76
CA LEU A 117 6.63 10.31 7.61
C LEU A 117 5.51 9.43 7.07
N VAL A 118 5.81 8.60 6.07
CA VAL A 118 4.87 7.62 5.53
C VAL A 118 4.54 6.57 6.59
N ASN A 119 5.54 6.05 7.30
CA ASN A 119 5.37 5.03 8.33
C ASN A 119 4.48 5.53 9.47
N ASN A 120 4.68 6.76 9.92
CA ASN A 120 3.86 7.36 10.99
C ASN A 120 2.40 7.49 10.57
N ALA A 121 2.13 8.04 9.37
CA ALA A 121 0.78 8.16 8.85
C ALA A 121 0.13 6.80 8.61
N ALA A 122 0.85 5.84 8.01
CA ALA A 122 0.33 4.49 7.80
C ALA A 122 0.07 3.73 9.11
N THR A 123 0.90 3.95 10.15
CA THR A 123 0.69 3.41 11.49
C THR A 123 -0.57 3.98 12.11
N ALA A 124 -0.84 5.29 11.96
CA ALA A 124 -2.08 5.90 12.42
C ALA A 124 -3.31 5.31 11.69
N ILE A 125 -3.24 5.19 10.35
CA ILE A 125 -4.29 4.56 9.53
C ILE A 125 -4.56 3.12 9.99
N PHE A 126 -3.51 2.34 10.24
CA PHE A 126 -3.64 0.98 10.77
C PHE A 126 -4.24 0.96 12.18
N SER A 127 -3.82 1.88 13.06
CA SER A 127 -4.22 1.88 14.46
C SER A 127 -5.68 2.27 14.69
N ALA A 128 -6.29 3.03 13.77
CA ALA A 128 -7.73 3.36 13.85
C ALA A 128 -8.60 2.11 13.74
N HIS A 129 -8.27 1.19 12.82
CA HIS A 129 -8.99 -0.07 12.60
C HIS A 129 -8.02 -1.24 12.39
N PRO A 130 -7.41 -1.78 13.46
CA PRO A 130 -6.40 -2.82 13.34
C PRO A 130 -6.95 -4.10 12.70
N MET A 131 -6.30 -4.57 11.64
CA MET A 131 -6.62 -5.82 10.95
C MET A 131 -5.47 -6.81 11.04
N GLN A 132 -5.78 -8.10 11.12
CA GLN A 132 -4.78 -9.15 10.97
C GLN A 132 -4.60 -9.51 9.50
N PRO A 133 -3.37 -9.83 9.03
CA PRO A 133 -3.15 -10.25 7.64
C PRO A 133 -3.86 -11.57 7.36
N GLY A 134 -4.44 -11.71 6.17
CA GLY A 134 -5.28 -12.87 5.86
C GLY A 134 -5.97 -12.74 4.52
N GLY A 135 -7.03 -13.52 4.32
CA GLY A 135 -7.80 -13.50 3.09
C GLY A 135 -9.06 -14.34 3.17
N ASN A 136 -9.94 -14.18 2.19
CA ASN A 136 -11.11 -15.05 2.01
C ASN A 136 -10.68 -16.45 1.54
N ASN A 137 -11.43 -17.47 1.95
CA ASN A 137 -11.11 -18.90 1.71
C ASN A 137 -11.84 -19.49 0.50
N GLY A 138 -12.03 -18.70 -0.57
CA GLY A 138 -12.73 -19.12 -1.78
C GLY A 138 -14.24 -18.81 -1.78
N THR A 139 -14.74 -18.18 -0.71
CA THR A 139 -16.11 -17.64 -0.62
C THR A 139 -16.09 -16.22 -0.06
N VAL A 140 -17.10 -15.40 -0.33
CA VAL A 140 -17.20 -14.08 0.30
C VAL A 140 -17.51 -14.19 1.80
N ASN A 141 -17.15 -13.18 2.58
CA ASN A 141 -17.36 -13.13 4.04
C ASN A 141 -16.71 -14.30 4.79
N SER A 142 -15.54 -14.74 4.35
CA SER A 142 -14.85 -15.92 4.88
C SER A 142 -13.41 -15.61 5.32
N TYR A 143 -13.14 -14.35 5.67
CA TYR A 143 -11.80 -13.87 5.95
C TYR A 143 -11.16 -14.65 7.10
N THR A 144 -10.07 -15.32 6.82
CA THR A 144 -9.27 -16.07 7.78
C THR A 144 -7.90 -15.44 7.94
N PHE A 145 -7.47 -15.31 9.20
CA PHE A 145 -6.12 -14.90 9.56
C PHE A 145 -5.08 -15.90 9.01
N ASP A 146 -3.99 -15.37 8.43
CA ASP A 146 -2.82 -16.15 8.04
C ASP A 146 -1.67 -15.89 9.03
N PRO A 147 -1.37 -16.84 9.95
CA PRO A 147 -0.29 -16.68 10.93
C PRO A 147 1.11 -16.67 10.31
N ASN A 148 1.26 -17.05 9.03
CA ASN A 148 2.55 -17.05 8.36
C ASN A 148 2.85 -15.73 7.66
N SER A 149 1.89 -14.81 7.56
CA SER A 149 2.11 -13.48 7.00
C SER A 149 2.65 -12.52 8.06
N ALA A 150 3.63 -11.69 7.68
CA ALA A 150 4.06 -10.56 8.50
C ALA A 150 2.88 -9.63 8.82
N ASN A 151 2.81 -9.19 10.08
CA ASN A 151 1.92 -8.12 10.53
C ASN A 151 2.66 -6.78 10.64
N PHE A 152 1.94 -5.69 10.91
CA PHE A 152 2.48 -4.31 10.86
C PHE A 152 3.65 -4.03 11.84
N THR A 153 3.91 -4.91 12.82
CA THR A 153 5.04 -4.80 13.76
C THR A 153 6.28 -5.60 13.34
N GLU A 154 6.21 -6.37 12.26
CA GLU A 154 7.25 -7.35 11.87
C GLU A 154 7.97 -6.95 10.57
N SER A 155 8.66 -5.80 10.56
CA SER A 155 9.34 -5.25 9.38
C SER A 155 10.38 -6.20 8.75
N CYS A 156 11.16 -6.92 9.57
CA CYS A 156 12.10 -7.91 9.06
C CYS A 156 11.40 -9.13 8.46
N LYS A 157 10.23 -9.50 9.00
CA LYS A 157 9.43 -10.58 8.43
C LYS A 157 8.82 -10.16 7.09
N LEU A 158 8.37 -8.90 6.92
CA LEU A 158 7.97 -8.35 5.62
C LEU A 158 9.07 -8.55 4.57
N TYR A 159 10.32 -8.19 4.91
CA TYR A 159 11.46 -8.40 4.03
C TYR A 159 11.63 -9.88 3.65
N THR A 160 11.66 -10.78 4.64
CA THR A 160 11.85 -12.21 4.37
C THR A 160 10.67 -12.84 3.63
N ASP A 161 9.44 -12.40 3.91
CA ASP A 161 8.23 -12.86 3.22
C ASP A 161 8.28 -12.45 1.75
N PHE A 162 8.70 -11.21 1.44
CA PHE A 162 8.87 -10.79 0.04
C PHE A 162 9.92 -11.66 -0.67
N VAL A 163 11.08 -11.89 -0.06
CA VAL A 163 12.11 -12.73 -0.69
C VAL A 163 11.63 -14.18 -0.87
N ASN A 164 11.09 -14.80 0.18
CA ASN A 164 10.78 -16.22 0.20
C ASN A 164 9.46 -16.59 -0.47
N ASN A 165 8.46 -15.72 -0.40
CA ASN A 165 7.10 -16.02 -0.91
C ASN A 165 6.84 -15.37 -2.28
N VAL A 166 7.63 -14.37 -2.68
CA VAL A 166 7.48 -13.70 -3.98
C VAL A 166 8.69 -13.99 -4.88
N VAL A 167 9.90 -13.64 -4.45
CA VAL A 167 11.09 -13.71 -5.34
C VAL A 167 11.50 -15.16 -5.63
N VAL A 168 11.62 -16.01 -4.61
CA VAL A 168 12.07 -17.40 -4.77
C VAL A 168 11.12 -18.24 -5.64
N PRO A 169 9.78 -18.18 -5.47
CA PRO A 169 8.87 -18.95 -6.33
C PRO A 169 8.90 -18.49 -7.80
N LEU A 170 9.15 -17.22 -8.07
CA LEU A 170 9.30 -16.70 -9.44
C LEU A 170 10.62 -17.15 -10.09
N TYR A 171 11.67 -17.33 -9.29
CA TYR A 171 13.00 -17.72 -9.76
C TYR A 171 13.57 -18.86 -8.90
N PRO A 172 13.06 -20.10 -9.03
CA PRO A 172 13.44 -21.19 -8.12
C PRO A 172 14.88 -21.68 -8.32
N THR A 173 15.38 -21.64 -9.57
CA THR A 173 16.71 -22.18 -9.92
C THR A 173 17.45 -21.28 -10.94
N PRO A 174 17.68 -19.99 -10.64
CA PRO A 174 18.29 -19.07 -11.58
C PRO A 174 19.76 -19.44 -11.84
N GLN A 175 20.20 -19.26 -13.08
CA GLN A 175 21.58 -19.52 -13.50
C GLN A 175 22.19 -18.32 -14.24
N GLY A 176 23.51 -18.36 -14.41
CA GLY A 176 24.26 -17.38 -15.20
C GLY A 176 23.96 -15.93 -14.80
N VAL A 177 23.72 -15.08 -15.80
CA VAL A 177 23.49 -13.64 -15.64
C VAL A 177 22.25 -13.34 -14.77
N LEU A 178 21.19 -14.15 -14.88
CA LEU A 178 19.99 -13.94 -14.07
C LEU A 178 20.29 -14.10 -12.58
N LYS A 179 21.04 -15.14 -12.19
CA LYS A 179 21.45 -15.34 -10.79
C LYS A 179 22.28 -14.17 -10.26
N VAL A 180 23.25 -13.71 -11.05
CA VAL A 180 24.11 -12.57 -10.69
C VAL A 180 23.27 -11.32 -10.45
N ASN A 181 22.35 -11.02 -11.37
CA ASN A 181 21.48 -9.85 -11.27
C ASN A 181 20.48 -9.95 -10.12
N LEU A 182 19.90 -11.14 -9.85
CA LEU A 182 19.04 -11.35 -8.68
C LEU A 182 19.80 -11.09 -7.38
N ASN A 183 21.01 -11.63 -7.22
CA ASN A 183 21.83 -11.38 -6.03
C ASN A 183 22.21 -9.90 -5.85
N ALA A 184 22.45 -9.17 -6.95
CA ALA A 184 22.72 -7.74 -6.91
C ALA A 184 21.47 -6.94 -6.49
N ASN A 185 20.31 -7.23 -7.09
CA ASN A 185 19.06 -6.53 -6.77
C ASN A 185 18.56 -6.85 -5.35
N LEU A 186 18.75 -8.08 -4.86
CA LEU A 186 18.44 -8.45 -3.48
C LEU A 186 19.31 -7.70 -2.46
N ARG A 187 20.55 -7.32 -2.82
CA ARG A 187 21.38 -6.43 -1.99
C ARG A 187 20.84 -5.00 -1.97
N PHE A 188 20.41 -4.47 -3.10
CA PHE A 188 19.77 -3.15 -3.14
C PHE A 188 18.46 -3.14 -2.34
N LEU A 189 17.63 -4.17 -2.47
CA LEU A 189 16.44 -4.33 -1.64
C LEU A 189 16.79 -4.35 -0.15
N PHE A 190 17.79 -5.15 0.25
CA PHE A 190 18.19 -5.27 1.66
C PHE A 190 18.70 -3.96 2.26
N SER A 191 19.26 -3.03 1.47
CA SER A 191 19.69 -1.72 1.97
C SER A 191 18.55 -0.87 2.56
N ALA A 192 17.29 -1.16 2.21
CA ALA A 192 16.12 -0.55 2.82
C ALA A 192 15.69 -1.19 4.16
N PHE A 193 16.33 -2.29 4.57
CA PHE A 193 16.04 -3.09 5.76
C PHE A 193 17.31 -3.30 6.59
N SER A 194 18.09 -2.23 6.81
CA SER A 194 19.42 -2.30 7.44
C SER A 194 19.44 -2.89 8.86
N ASP A 195 18.31 -2.85 9.56
CA ASP A 195 18.17 -3.39 10.92
C ASP A 195 17.82 -4.89 10.94
N CYS A 196 17.66 -5.51 9.77
CA CYS A 196 17.35 -6.92 9.60
C CYS A 196 18.58 -7.75 9.21
N THR A 197 18.46 -9.08 9.26
CA THR A 197 19.51 -9.97 8.72
C THR A 197 19.26 -10.25 7.24
N GLN A 198 20.25 -10.00 6.39
CA GLN A 198 20.15 -10.30 4.97
C GLN A 198 19.99 -11.80 4.72
N VAL A 199 19.06 -12.17 3.83
CA VAL A 199 18.92 -13.54 3.33
C VAL A 199 19.52 -13.68 1.93
N PHE A 200 20.06 -14.88 1.64
CA PHE A 200 20.77 -15.20 0.40
C PHE A 200 20.16 -16.43 -0.28
N PRO A 201 18.97 -16.33 -0.90
CA PRO A 201 18.25 -17.49 -1.44
C PRO A 201 19.02 -18.24 -2.53
N TYR A 202 19.99 -17.59 -3.17
CA TYR A 202 20.80 -18.17 -4.25
C TYR A 202 22.30 -18.28 -3.90
N GLY A 203 22.65 -18.14 -2.61
CA GLY A 203 24.04 -18.10 -2.13
C GLY A 203 24.67 -16.70 -2.19
N GLN A 204 25.80 -16.55 -1.50
CA GLN A 204 26.60 -15.32 -1.41
C GLN A 204 27.47 -15.10 -2.65
#